data_AF-A0A661WVH3-F1
#
_entry.id   AF-A0A661WVH3-F1
#
_cell.length_a   1.000
_cell.length_b   1.000
_cell.length_c   1.000
_cell.angle_alpha   90.00
_cell.angle_beta   90.00
_cell.angle_gamma   90.00
#
_symmetry.space_group_name_H-M   'P 1'
#
loop_
_entity.id
_entity.type
_entity.pdbx_description
1 polymer ?
#
loop_
_entity_poly.entity_id
_entity_poly.type
_entity_poly.pdbx_seq_one_letter_code
_entity_poly.pdbx_strand_id
1 'polypeptide(L)'
;MQNIPVDGMSLEELRRFMVAQLSRYLEGQPVVTLSFSESQLIAVSVLGYVKKPGTVQLPLVGTLQEAISLVGGPLEGAKMDQVTLVREENGEMKKKNYNLIFLNLLGDMRQNPVLRQGDIVLVTGNPIFAGVKVIGAVNDPGIHESFYGATVMDMIFKAGGLDRKADVSKIRYVSPSEKKSREVELDLNKYYEDPYHYSLPVVMAGDII
;
A
#
# COMPACT_ATOMS: atom_id res chain seq x y z
N MET A 1 -12.84 -20.09 -34.80
CA MET A 1 -12.35 -18.73 -35.09
C MET A 1 -10.86 -18.83 -35.28
N GLN A 2 -10.32 -18.41 -36.43
CA GLN A 2 -8.87 -18.40 -36.65
C GLN A 2 -8.23 -17.30 -35.80
N ASN A 3 -7.13 -17.60 -35.13
CA ASN A 3 -6.31 -16.59 -34.48
C ASN A 3 -5.66 -15.72 -35.56
N ILE A 4 -5.95 -14.42 -35.53
CA ILE A 4 -5.33 -13.43 -36.42
C ILE A 4 -4.19 -12.79 -35.63
N PRO A 5 -2.92 -13.01 -36.02
CA PRO A 5 -1.81 -12.29 -35.40
C PRO A 5 -1.91 -10.81 -35.78
N VAL A 6 -2.11 -9.95 -34.80
CA VAL A 6 -2.24 -8.49 -34.98
C VAL A 6 -1.02 -7.71 -34.48
N ASP A 7 -0.06 -8.40 -33.86
CA ASP A 7 1.14 -7.78 -33.31
C ASP A 7 1.99 -7.14 -34.43
N GLY A 8 2.34 -5.87 -34.23
CA GLY A 8 3.15 -5.09 -35.16
C GLY A 8 2.40 -4.55 -36.38
N MET A 9 1.10 -4.83 -36.55
CA MET A 9 0.31 -4.29 -37.64
C MET A 9 -0.22 -2.89 -37.31
N SER A 10 -0.15 -1.99 -38.28
CA SER A 10 -0.93 -0.75 -38.26
C SER A 10 -2.43 -1.04 -38.49
N LEU A 11 -3.29 -0.11 -38.05
CA LEU A 11 -4.75 -0.21 -38.24
C LEU A 11 -5.15 -0.38 -39.72
N GLU A 12 -4.41 0.26 -40.62
CA GLU A 12 -4.61 0.15 -42.07
C GLU A 12 -4.22 -1.23 -42.63
N GLU A 13 -3.13 -1.82 -42.12
CA GLU A 13 -2.71 -3.17 -42.50
C GLU A 13 -3.71 -4.21 -42.02
N LEU A 14 -4.17 -4.10 -40.78
CA LEU A 14 -5.21 -4.97 -40.24
C LEU A 14 -6.52 -4.83 -41.02
N ARG A 15 -6.93 -3.60 -41.38
CA ARG A 15 -8.13 -3.38 -42.19
C ARG A 15 -8.01 -4.05 -43.56
N ARG A 16 -6.90 -3.85 -44.26
CA ARG A 16 -6.65 -4.50 -45.57
C ARG A 16 -6.65 -6.01 -45.47
N PHE A 17 -6.03 -6.56 -44.42
CA PHE A 17 -6.02 -7.99 -44.15
C PHE A 17 -7.44 -8.54 -43.94
N MET A 18 -8.24 -7.88 -43.09
CA MET A 18 -9.62 -8.27 -42.80
C MET A 18 -10.51 -8.21 -44.04
N VAL A 19 -10.40 -7.15 -44.84
CA VAL A 19 -11.12 -7.02 -46.12
C VAL A 19 -10.75 -8.19 -47.05
N ALA A 20 -9.46 -8.48 -47.23
CA ALA A 20 -9.00 -9.56 -48.11
C ALA A 20 -9.49 -10.96 -47.67
N GLN A 21 -9.54 -11.23 -46.37
CA GLN A 21 -10.07 -12.50 -45.85
C GLN A 21 -11.58 -12.61 -46.04
N LEU A 22 -12.33 -11.55 -45.74
CA LEU A 22 -13.78 -11.55 -45.79
C LEU A 22 -14.33 -11.56 -47.23
N SER A 23 -13.61 -10.98 -48.20
CA SER A 23 -13.98 -11.05 -49.61
C SER A 23 -14.04 -12.47 -50.18
N ARG A 24 -13.50 -13.47 -49.48
CA ARG A 24 -13.62 -14.90 -49.87
C ARG A 24 -14.97 -15.51 -49.50
N TYR A 25 -15.72 -14.85 -48.62
CA TYR A 25 -16.97 -15.36 -48.05
C TYR A 25 -18.16 -14.42 -48.27
N LEU A 26 -17.92 -13.16 -48.62
CA LEU A 26 -18.93 -12.14 -48.83
C LEU A 26 -18.90 -11.67 -50.28
N GLU A 27 -20.07 -11.56 -50.90
CA GLU A 27 -20.21 -10.96 -52.22
C GLU A 27 -20.10 -9.42 -52.13
N GLY A 28 -19.30 -8.82 -53.02
CA GLY A 28 -19.05 -7.37 -53.04
C GLY A 28 -17.77 -6.95 -52.30
N GLN A 29 -17.60 -5.64 -52.09
CA GLN A 29 -16.48 -5.10 -51.31
C GLN A 29 -16.90 -4.93 -49.84
N PRO A 30 -16.43 -5.80 -48.92
CA PRO A 30 -16.77 -5.69 -47.52
C PRO A 30 -16.17 -4.42 -46.91
N VAL A 31 -17.00 -3.61 -46.25
CA VAL A 31 -16.57 -2.41 -45.53
C VAL A 31 -16.29 -2.79 -44.07
N VAL A 32 -15.03 -2.70 -43.66
CA VAL A 32 -14.58 -3.04 -42.29
C VAL A 32 -14.25 -1.78 -41.52
N THR A 33 -15.02 -1.48 -40.47
CA THR A 33 -14.72 -0.42 -39.50
C THR A 33 -14.01 -1.03 -38.29
N LEU A 34 -12.82 -0.52 -37.98
CA LEU A 34 -12.05 -0.91 -36.81
C LEU A 34 -12.08 0.24 -35.81
N SER A 35 -12.52 -0.03 -34.60
CA SER A 35 -12.50 0.90 -33.47
C SER A 35 -11.72 0.27 -32.32
N PHE A 36 -10.84 1.05 -31.69
CA PHE A 36 -10.32 0.68 -30.38
C PHE A 36 -11.49 0.74 -29.40
N SER A 37 -11.92 -0.42 -28.90
CA SER A 37 -12.80 -0.42 -27.73
C SER A 37 -12.01 0.22 -26.58
N GLU A 38 -12.66 1.10 -25.82
CA GLU A 38 -12.06 1.71 -24.62
C GLU A 38 -11.36 0.63 -23.79
N SER A 39 -10.17 0.98 -23.27
CA SER A 39 -9.33 0.07 -22.51
C SER A 39 -10.13 -0.47 -21.33
N GLN A 40 -10.64 -1.69 -21.46
CA GLN A 40 -11.48 -2.29 -20.43
C GLN A 40 -10.69 -2.30 -19.11
N LEU A 41 -11.31 -1.74 -18.08
CA LEU A 41 -10.73 -1.66 -16.75
C LEU A 41 -11.19 -2.87 -15.93
N ILE A 42 -10.25 -3.44 -15.18
CA ILE A 42 -10.51 -4.43 -14.15
C ILE A 42 -10.47 -3.76 -12.78
N ALA A 43 -11.35 -4.18 -11.88
CA ALA A 43 -11.32 -3.78 -10.49
C ALA A 43 -10.56 -4.82 -9.66
N VAL A 44 -9.57 -4.37 -8.90
CA VAL A 44 -8.72 -5.19 -8.02
C VAL A 44 -8.73 -4.57 -6.63
N SER A 45 -8.84 -5.40 -5.58
CA SER A 45 -8.74 -4.93 -4.20
C SER A 45 -7.29 -5.03 -3.71
N VAL A 46 -6.72 -3.95 -3.18
CA VAL A 46 -5.39 -3.94 -2.57
C VAL A 46 -5.50 -3.64 -1.07
N LEU A 47 -5.09 -4.58 -0.24
CA LEU A 47 -5.30 -4.56 1.22
C LEU A 47 -3.99 -4.74 1.99
N GLY A 48 -3.99 -4.31 3.25
CA GLY A 48 -2.86 -4.52 4.17
C GLY A 48 -1.91 -3.32 4.25
N TYR A 49 -0.61 -3.58 4.33
CA TYR A 49 0.45 -2.61 4.61
C TYR A 49 0.81 -1.75 3.39
N VAL A 50 -0.16 -0.96 2.92
CA VAL A 50 -0.02 0.00 1.81
C VAL A 50 -0.58 1.36 2.24
N LYS A 51 -0.18 2.45 1.58
CA LYS A 51 -0.55 3.81 2.01
C LYS A 51 -2.05 4.10 1.94
N LYS A 52 -2.74 3.60 0.92
CA LYS A 52 -4.18 3.82 0.71
C LYS A 52 -4.88 2.51 0.31
N PRO A 53 -5.15 1.60 1.27
CA PRO A 53 -5.86 0.36 0.98
C PRO A 53 -7.23 0.63 0.35
N GLY A 54 -7.65 -0.23 -0.58
CA GLY A 54 -8.94 -0.11 -1.27
C GLY A 54 -8.94 -0.73 -2.65
N THR A 55 -10.05 -0.54 -3.37
CA THR A 55 -10.22 -1.01 -4.74
C THR A 55 -9.61 -0.02 -5.73
N VAL A 56 -8.80 -0.52 -6.66
CA VAL A 56 -8.21 0.25 -7.75
C VAL A 56 -8.66 -0.29 -9.10
N GLN A 57 -8.71 0.60 -10.10
CA GLN A 57 -9.00 0.24 -11.48
C GLN A 57 -7.70 0.18 -12.28
N LEU A 58 -7.53 -0.91 -13.02
CA LEU A 58 -6.35 -1.17 -13.84
C LEU A 58 -6.76 -1.51 -15.27
N PRO A 59 -5.93 -1.23 -16.29
CA PRO A 59 -6.12 -1.82 -17.62
C PRO A 59 -6.15 -3.35 -17.56
N LEU A 60 -6.72 -4.00 -18.57
CA LEU A 60 -6.80 -5.47 -18.67
C LEU A 60 -5.44 -6.19 -18.58
N VAL A 61 -4.35 -5.49 -18.90
CA VAL A 61 -2.96 -5.98 -18.82
C VAL A 61 -2.23 -5.48 -17.57
N GLY A 62 -2.97 -4.89 -16.63
CA GLY A 62 -2.41 -4.31 -15.42
C GLY A 62 -1.78 -5.34 -14.50
N THR A 63 -0.69 -4.95 -13.84
CA THR A 63 0.16 -5.86 -13.06
C THR A 63 0.04 -5.69 -11.56
N LEU A 64 0.56 -6.67 -10.82
CA LEU A 64 0.66 -6.65 -9.35
C LEU A 64 1.39 -5.39 -8.83
N GLN A 65 2.52 -5.04 -9.44
CA GLN A 65 3.32 -3.87 -9.07
C GLN A 65 2.56 -2.55 -9.32
N GLU A 66 1.81 -2.46 -10.43
CA GLU A 66 0.99 -1.28 -10.73
C GLU A 66 -0.14 -1.10 -9.73
N ALA A 67 -0.82 -2.18 -9.35
CA ALA A 67 -1.88 -2.16 -8.33
C ALA A 67 -1.37 -1.55 -7.01
N ILE A 68 -0.20 -2.01 -6.55
CA ILE A 68 0.45 -1.51 -5.32
C ILE A 68 0.90 -0.07 -5.49
N SER A 69 1.36 0.32 -6.69
CA SER A 69 1.79 1.69 -6.97
C SER A 69 0.61 2.67 -6.94
N LEU A 70 -0.56 2.29 -7.45
CA LEU A 70 -1.78 3.12 -7.45
C LEU A 70 -2.30 3.42 -6.04
N VAL A 71 -2.10 2.51 -5.08
CA VAL A 71 -2.41 2.75 -3.65
C VAL A 71 -1.32 3.51 -2.91
N GLY A 72 -0.33 4.07 -3.61
CA GLY A 72 0.75 4.90 -3.06
C GLY A 72 2.00 4.13 -2.63
N GLY A 73 2.08 2.84 -2.93
CA GLY A 73 3.19 1.97 -2.56
C GLY A 73 3.05 1.35 -1.16
N PRO A 74 4.01 0.49 -0.78
CA PRO A 74 4.04 -0.15 0.53
C PRO A 74 4.29 0.87 1.65
N LEU A 75 3.78 0.55 2.85
CA LEU A 75 4.18 1.19 4.10
C LEU A 75 5.53 0.63 4.57
N GLU A 76 6.16 1.33 5.51
CA GLU A 76 7.30 0.79 6.25
C GLU A 76 6.88 -0.49 6.99
N GLY A 77 7.74 -1.51 6.97
CA GLY A 77 7.45 -2.82 7.57
C GLY A 77 6.62 -3.77 6.70
N ALA A 78 6.19 -3.34 5.49
CA ALA A 78 5.55 -4.21 4.52
C ALA A 78 6.49 -5.34 4.04
N LYS A 79 5.99 -6.57 4.01
CA LYS A 79 6.71 -7.76 3.53
C LYS A 79 6.53 -7.91 2.02
N MET A 80 7.34 -7.17 1.27
CA MET A 80 7.31 -7.15 -0.20
C MET A 80 7.87 -8.44 -0.84
N ASP A 81 8.51 -9.30 -0.06
CA ASP A 81 8.94 -10.64 -0.43
C ASP A 81 7.81 -11.68 -0.41
N GLN A 82 6.65 -11.36 0.20
CA GLN A 82 5.54 -12.27 0.45
C GLN A 82 4.17 -11.64 0.16
N VAL A 83 4.08 -10.91 -0.95
CA VAL A 83 2.78 -10.35 -1.39
C VAL A 83 1.88 -11.48 -1.85
N THR A 84 0.69 -11.57 -1.26
CA THR A 84 -0.27 -12.64 -1.56
C THR A 84 -1.30 -12.15 -2.58
N LEU A 85 -1.40 -12.86 -3.71
CA LEU A 85 -2.51 -12.74 -4.63
C LEU A 85 -3.57 -13.79 -4.25
N VAL A 86 -4.80 -13.35 -4.06
CA VAL A 86 -5.97 -14.21 -3.96
C VAL A 86 -6.81 -14.05 -5.22
N ARG A 87 -7.10 -15.16 -5.88
CA ARG A 87 -7.81 -15.20 -7.15
C ARG A 87 -8.84 -16.32 -7.14
N GLU A 88 -10.03 -16.04 -7.67
CA GLU A 88 -11.02 -17.07 -7.92
C GLU A 88 -10.64 -17.88 -9.17
N GLU A 89 -10.51 -19.20 -9.02
CA GLU A 89 -10.28 -20.14 -10.11
C GLU A 89 -11.23 -21.33 -9.95
N ASN A 90 -12.14 -21.52 -10.91
CA ASN A 90 -13.16 -22.58 -10.91
C ASN A 90 -14.07 -22.58 -9.65
N GLY A 91 -14.44 -21.39 -9.16
CA GLY A 91 -15.28 -21.23 -7.97
C GLY A 91 -14.54 -21.40 -6.64
N GLU A 92 -13.21 -21.60 -6.66
CA GLU A 92 -12.37 -21.67 -5.47
C GLU A 92 -11.42 -20.49 -5.37
N MET A 93 -11.23 -19.96 -4.16
CA MET A 93 -10.24 -18.92 -3.89
C MET A 93 -8.85 -19.54 -3.74
N LYS A 94 -7.98 -19.35 -4.75
CA LYS A 94 -6.58 -19.75 -4.72
C LYS A 94 -5.70 -18.62 -4.21
N LYS A 95 -4.70 -18.96 -3.40
CA LYS A 95 -3.70 -18.03 -2.88
C LYS A 95 -2.34 -18.35 -3.47
N LYS A 96 -1.61 -17.33 -3.91
CA LYS A 96 -0.24 -17.46 -4.40
C LYS A 96 0.61 -16.27 -3.95
N ASN A 97 1.81 -16.57 -3.47
CA ASN A 97 2.76 -15.54 -3.02
C ASN A 97 3.70 -15.13 -4.15
N TYR A 98 4.04 -13.84 -4.17
CA TYR A 98 4.96 -13.23 -5.11
C TYR A 98 6.00 -12.39 -4.34
N ASN A 99 7.24 -12.45 -4.81
CA ASN A 99 8.37 -11.73 -4.22
C ASN A 99 8.72 -10.52 -5.09
N LEU A 100 8.18 -9.36 -4.74
CA LEU A 100 8.42 -8.11 -5.46
C LEU A 100 9.81 -7.52 -5.18
N ILE A 101 10.54 -7.99 -4.18
CA ILE A 101 11.96 -7.66 -4.02
C ILE A 101 12.76 -8.23 -5.19
N PHE A 102 12.46 -9.46 -5.62
CA PHE A 102 13.12 -10.08 -6.78
C PHE A 102 12.73 -9.37 -8.09
N LEU A 103 11.50 -8.89 -8.22
CA LEU A 103 11.13 -8.01 -9.34
C LEU A 103 12.01 -6.75 -9.35
N ASN A 104 12.06 -6.03 -8.23
CA ASN A 104 12.66 -4.70 -8.18
C ASN A 104 14.20 -4.72 -8.23
N LEU A 105 14.83 -5.76 -7.68
CA LEU A 105 16.29 -5.87 -7.62
C LEU A 105 16.88 -6.71 -8.75
N LEU A 106 16.17 -7.74 -9.21
CA LEU A 106 16.68 -8.71 -10.19
C LEU A 106 15.94 -8.66 -11.53
N GLY A 107 14.89 -7.84 -11.65
CA GLY A 107 14.07 -7.77 -12.86
C GLY A 107 13.28 -9.07 -13.13
N ASP A 108 13.02 -9.90 -12.11
CA ASP A 108 12.30 -11.16 -12.31
C ASP A 108 10.80 -10.92 -12.58
N MET A 109 10.46 -10.77 -13.85
CA MET A 109 9.08 -10.51 -14.31
C MET A 109 8.09 -11.61 -13.92
N ARG A 110 8.55 -12.82 -13.57
CA ARG A 110 7.67 -13.91 -13.07
C ARG A 110 7.04 -13.55 -11.72
N GLN A 111 7.62 -12.58 -11.00
CA GLN A 111 7.10 -12.07 -9.74
C GLN A 111 6.05 -10.96 -9.92
N ASN A 112 5.82 -10.50 -11.16
CA ASN A 112 4.86 -9.45 -11.47
C ASN A 112 3.72 -9.95 -12.36
N PRO A 113 2.80 -10.77 -11.83
CA PRO A 113 1.71 -11.33 -12.62
C PRO A 113 0.74 -10.24 -13.10
N VAL A 114 0.12 -10.48 -14.26
CA VAL A 114 -1.05 -9.72 -14.70
C VAL A 114 -2.24 -10.09 -13.82
N LEU A 115 -2.99 -9.07 -13.40
CA LEU A 115 -4.16 -9.20 -12.55
C LEU A 115 -5.43 -9.42 -13.36
N ARG A 116 -6.46 -9.93 -12.69
CA ARG A 116 -7.78 -10.18 -13.25
C ARG A 116 -8.85 -9.45 -12.45
N GLN A 117 -10.00 -9.27 -13.06
CA GLN A 117 -11.16 -8.73 -12.35
C GLN A 117 -11.47 -9.53 -11.10
N GLY A 118 -11.65 -8.83 -9.98
CA GLY A 118 -11.97 -9.44 -8.69
C GLY A 118 -10.76 -9.96 -7.92
N ASP A 119 -9.54 -9.87 -8.45
CA ASP A 119 -8.33 -10.24 -7.71
C ASP A 119 -8.20 -9.41 -6.42
N ILE A 120 -7.66 -10.05 -5.37
CA ILE A 120 -7.32 -9.42 -4.10
C ILE A 120 -5.81 -9.52 -3.89
N VAL A 121 -5.15 -8.38 -3.77
CA VAL A 121 -3.74 -8.26 -3.43
C VAL A 121 -3.63 -7.94 -1.95
N LEU A 122 -3.05 -8.86 -1.18
CA LEU A 122 -2.82 -8.69 0.24
C LEU A 122 -1.33 -8.50 0.49
N VAL A 123 -0.98 -7.31 1.00
CA VAL A 123 0.37 -6.97 1.45
C VAL A 123 0.41 -7.14 2.96
N THR A 124 1.02 -8.23 3.42
CA THR A 124 1.27 -8.39 4.85
C THR A 124 2.45 -7.51 5.27
N GLY A 125 2.55 -7.24 6.55
CA GLY A 125 3.65 -6.49 7.12
C GLY A 125 3.75 -6.79 8.61
N ASN A 126 4.90 -6.48 9.17
CA ASN A 126 5.00 -6.33 10.61
C ASN A 126 4.93 -4.83 10.87
N PRO A 127 4.20 -4.36 11.90
CA PRO A 127 4.41 -3.01 12.38
C PRO A 127 5.91 -2.88 12.67
N ILE A 128 6.57 -1.86 12.12
CA ILE A 128 7.87 -1.50 12.67
C ILE A 128 7.55 -0.97 14.06
N PHE A 129 7.89 -1.75 15.08
CA PHE A 129 7.91 -1.25 16.45
C PHE A 129 8.96 -0.15 16.48
N ALA A 130 8.47 1.07 16.40
CA ALA A 130 9.23 2.27 16.54
C ALA A 130 9.73 2.31 17.99
N GLY A 131 11.05 2.21 18.18
CA GLY A 131 11.64 2.48 19.48
C GLY A 131 11.44 3.94 19.81
N VAL A 132 10.60 4.22 20.80
CA VAL A 132 10.42 5.56 21.37
C VAL A 132 11.21 5.60 22.66
N LYS A 133 12.09 6.59 22.79
CA LYS A 133 12.90 6.75 24.00
C LYS A 133 12.09 7.55 25.02
N VAL A 134 11.75 6.91 26.13
CA VAL A 134 11.08 7.56 27.27
C VAL A 134 12.10 7.75 28.38
N ILE A 135 12.37 8.99 28.77
CA ILE A 135 13.40 9.35 29.75
C ILE A 135 12.88 10.36 30.77
N GLY A 136 13.68 10.59 31.82
CA GLY A 136 13.32 11.51 32.90
C GLY A 136 12.54 10.80 34.00
N ALA A 137 11.52 11.47 34.53
CA ALA A 137 10.81 11.09 35.74
C ALA A 137 9.69 10.04 35.48
N VAL A 138 10.08 8.86 34.99
CA VAL A 138 9.21 7.69 34.75
C VAL A 138 9.71 6.48 35.52
N ASN A 139 8.83 5.50 35.78
CA ASN A 139 9.18 4.33 36.58
C ASN A 139 10.13 3.34 35.87
N ASP A 140 10.08 3.27 34.54
CA ASP A 140 10.96 2.43 33.71
C ASP A 140 11.52 3.21 32.50
N PRO A 141 12.57 4.05 32.70
CA PRO A 141 13.18 4.81 31.61
C PRO A 141 13.90 3.88 30.62
N GLY A 142 13.72 4.13 29.32
CA GLY A 142 14.32 3.27 28.30
C GLY A 142 13.74 3.46 26.91
N ILE A 143 14.11 2.56 26.01
CA ILE A 143 13.48 2.46 24.70
C ILE A 143 12.31 1.50 24.81
N HIS A 144 11.13 1.99 24.44
CA HIS A 144 9.89 1.23 24.47
C HIS A 144 9.34 1.08 23.06
N GLU A 145 8.87 -0.11 22.73
CA GLU A 145 8.23 -0.38 21.44
C GLU A 145 6.89 0.35 21.36
N SER A 146 6.65 1.19 20.36
CA SER A 146 5.33 1.77 20.12
C SER A 146 4.51 0.91 19.14
N PHE A 147 3.19 1.00 19.23
CA PHE A 147 2.28 0.40 18.25
C PHE A 147 1.73 1.48 17.31
N TYR A 148 1.13 1.06 16.19
CA TYR A 148 0.57 2.01 15.22
C TYR A 148 -0.50 2.90 15.87
N GLY A 149 -0.29 4.22 15.81
CA GLY A 149 -1.20 5.21 16.39
C GLY A 149 -1.02 5.45 17.90
N ALA A 150 0.01 4.89 18.53
CA ALA A 150 0.32 5.16 19.94
C ALA A 150 0.56 6.66 20.18
N THR A 151 0.13 7.16 21.33
CA THR A 151 0.31 8.53 21.79
C THR A 151 1.44 8.63 22.81
N VAL A 152 1.84 9.87 23.15
CA VAL A 152 2.77 10.13 24.26
C VAL A 152 2.29 9.48 25.57
N MET A 153 0.98 9.49 25.84
CA MET A 153 0.42 8.89 27.05
C MET A 153 0.55 7.36 27.06
N ASP A 154 0.33 6.71 25.91
CA ASP A 154 0.53 5.26 25.79
C ASP A 154 1.97 4.86 26.09
N MET A 155 2.93 5.67 25.64
CA MET A 155 4.34 5.43 25.90
C MET A 155 4.73 5.67 27.36
N ILE A 156 4.17 6.69 28.02
CA ILE A 156 4.33 6.89 29.47
C ILE A 156 3.78 5.69 30.24
N PHE A 157 2.62 5.17 29.85
CA PHE A 157 2.06 3.96 30.46
C PHE A 157 2.96 2.74 30.24
N LYS A 158 3.51 2.55 29.04
CA LYS A 158 4.47 1.47 28.75
C LYS A 158 5.74 1.59 29.59
N ALA A 159 6.20 2.80 29.87
CA ALA A 159 7.31 3.08 30.77
C ALA A 159 6.96 2.94 32.27
N GLY A 160 5.87 2.24 32.60
CA GLY A 160 5.43 2.02 33.98
C GLY A 160 4.76 3.23 34.63
N GLY A 161 4.39 4.26 33.87
CA GLY A 161 3.83 5.51 34.37
C GLY A 161 4.87 6.50 34.88
N LEU A 162 4.40 7.69 35.23
CA LEU A 162 5.23 8.74 35.82
C LEU A 162 5.68 8.36 37.23
N ASP A 163 6.90 8.76 37.60
CA ASP A 163 7.38 8.64 38.96
C ASP A 163 6.77 9.72 39.88
N ARG A 164 6.97 9.61 41.21
CA ARG A 164 6.36 10.53 42.19
C ARG A 164 6.90 11.96 42.17
N LYS A 165 8.00 12.21 41.45
CA LYS A 165 8.69 13.50 41.34
C LYS A 165 8.44 14.16 39.97
N ALA A 166 7.72 13.50 39.07
CA ALA A 166 7.43 14.01 37.75
C ALA A 166 6.62 15.31 37.79
N ASP A 167 7.05 16.32 37.02
CA ASP A 167 6.25 17.52 36.77
C ASP A 167 5.29 17.25 35.60
N VAL A 168 4.04 16.94 35.95
CA VAL A 168 2.99 16.60 34.98
C VAL A 168 2.58 17.78 34.09
N SER A 169 2.97 19.01 34.44
CA SER A 169 2.67 20.21 33.66
C SER A 169 3.66 20.48 32.54
N LYS A 170 4.82 19.77 32.53
CA LYS A 170 5.95 20.03 31.64
C LYS A 170 6.55 18.76 31.07
N ILE A 171 5.75 17.99 30.35
CA ILE A 171 6.23 16.85 29.59
C ILE A 171 6.72 17.34 28.24
N ARG A 172 7.93 16.94 27.84
CA ARG A 172 8.50 17.35 26.55
C ARG A 172 8.43 16.19 25.57
N TYR A 173 7.83 16.42 24.42
CA TYR A 173 7.85 15.51 23.30
C TYR A 173 8.73 16.08 22.19
N VAL A 174 9.71 15.29 21.75
CA VAL A 174 10.63 15.65 20.67
C VAL A 174 10.49 14.62 19.55
N SER A 175 10.19 15.09 18.35
CA SER A 175 10.23 14.29 17.12
C SER A 175 11.38 14.77 16.23
N PRO A 176 12.53 14.06 16.23
CA PRO A 176 13.66 14.41 15.40
C PRO A 176 13.31 14.28 13.91
N SER A 177 13.75 15.25 13.11
CA SER A 177 13.65 15.20 11.65
C SER A 177 14.92 15.80 11.04
N GLU A 178 15.35 15.29 9.87
CA GLU A 178 16.58 15.72 9.17
C GLU A 178 16.64 17.23 8.90
N LYS A 179 15.48 17.90 8.76
CA LYS A 179 15.41 19.33 8.45
C LYS A 179 15.16 20.22 9.66
N LYS A 180 14.28 19.80 10.59
CA LYS A 180 13.96 20.55 11.81
C LYS A 180 13.22 19.65 12.81
N SER A 181 13.77 19.49 14.00
CA SER A 181 13.09 18.78 15.09
C SER A 181 11.81 19.51 15.51
N ARG A 182 10.74 18.75 15.71
CA ARG A 182 9.51 19.25 16.32
C ARG A 182 9.60 19.01 17.82
N GLU A 183 9.42 20.07 18.61
CA GLU A 183 9.35 20.00 20.07
C GLU A 183 7.99 20.52 20.52
N VAL A 184 7.33 19.78 21.41
CA VAL A 184 6.04 20.12 21.99
C VAL A 184 6.12 19.93 23.49
N GLU A 185 5.75 20.96 24.24
CA GLU A 185 5.53 20.84 25.68
C GLU A 185 4.06 20.51 25.95
N LEU A 186 3.82 19.52 26.81
CA LEU A 186 2.53 18.96 27.14
C LEU A 186 2.26 19.15 28.63
N ASP A 187 1.06 19.62 28.93
CA ASP A 187 0.55 19.74 30.29
C ASP A 187 -0.55 18.70 30.49
N LEU A 188 -0.24 17.63 31.24
CA LEU A 188 -1.19 16.56 31.48
C LEU A 188 -2.32 16.97 32.42
N ASN A 189 -2.18 18.06 33.20
CA ASN A 189 -3.31 18.53 34.00
C ASN A 189 -4.47 18.92 33.08
N LYS A 190 -4.17 19.60 31.97
CA LYS A 190 -5.17 19.94 30.94
C LYS A 190 -5.77 18.70 30.28
N TYR A 191 -4.97 17.66 30.09
CA TYR A 191 -5.47 16.37 29.59
C TYR A 191 -6.41 15.70 30.59
N TYR A 192 -6.11 15.73 31.88
CA TYR A 192 -6.99 15.15 32.90
C TYR A 192 -8.28 15.96 33.14
N GLU A 193 -8.25 17.27 32.91
CA GLU A 193 -9.42 18.14 32.99
C GLU A 193 -10.41 17.91 31.82
N ASP A 194 -9.91 17.77 30.59
CA ASP A 194 -10.74 17.50 29.40
C ASP A 194 -10.07 16.49 28.44
N PRO A 195 -10.11 15.18 28.79
CA PRO A 195 -9.42 14.15 28.03
C PRO A 195 -10.00 13.92 26.63
N TYR A 196 -11.23 14.38 26.36
CA TYR A 196 -11.89 14.18 25.08
C TYR A 196 -11.51 15.23 24.03
N HIS A 197 -11.05 16.41 24.45
CA HIS A 197 -10.68 17.50 23.54
C HIS A 197 -9.19 17.86 23.58
N TYR A 198 -8.42 17.32 24.53
CA TYR A 198 -6.98 17.51 24.58
C TYR A 198 -6.25 16.54 23.62
N SER A 199 -5.72 17.07 22.52
CA SER A 199 -5.01 16.26 21.52
C SER A 199 -3.58 15.95 21.96
N LEU A 200 -3.29 14.66 22.17
CA LEU A 200 -1.95 14.16 22.43
C LEU A 200 -1.20 13.87 21.11
N PRO A 201 0.11 14.15 21.02
CA PRO A 201 0.91 13.76 19.86
C PRO A 201 0.94 12.24 19.68
N VAL A 202 0.78 11.81 18.44
CA VAL A 202 1.06 10.43 18.02
C VAL A 202 2.56 10.27 17.85
N VAL A 203 3.13 9.22 18.43
CA VAL A 203 4.57 8.96 18.42
C VAL A 203 5.00 8.19 17.17
N MET A 204 6.22 8.46 16.73
CA MET A 204 6.89 7.84 15.59
C MET A 204 8.24 7.25 16.00
N ALA A 205 8.87 6.50 15.08
CA ALA A 205 10.20 5.93 15.30
C ALA A 205 11.24 7.01 15.60
N GLY A 206 12.00 6.82 16.68
CA GLY A 206 13.08 7.72 17.07
C GLY A 206 12.64 8.94 17.88
N ASP A 207 11.34 9.09 18.16
CA ASP A 207 10.84 10.14 19.05
C ASP A 207 11.35 9.96 20.48
N ILE A 208 11.39 11.07 21.22
CA ILE A 208 11.82 11.15 22.62
C ILE A 208 10.71 11.80 23.44
N ILE A 209 10.42 11.21 24.60
CA ILE A 209 9.50 11.72 25.63
C ILE A 209 10.30 11.90 26.92
#